data_AF-A0A069DE12-F1
#
_entry.id   AF-A0A069DE12-F1
#
_cell.length_a   1.000
_cell.length_b   1.000
_cell.length_c   1.000
_cell.angle_alpha   90.00
_cell.angle_beta   90.00
_cell.angle_gamma   90.00
#
_symmetry.space_group_name_H-M   'P 1'
#
loop_
_entity.id
_entity.type
_entity.pdbx_description
1 polymer ?
#
loop_
_entity_poly.entity_id
_entity_poly.type
_entity_poly.pdbx_seq_one_letter_code
_entity_poly.pdbx_strand_id
1 'polypeptide(L)'
;MKRKRRSSTIALFLSASMLVLPVVPAAAAAPDTDIEVNGHEIDFTSKLPLIEKGITYAPQGDLLKALNATFVQSDKSGTITVLVDNEQITVNAKTKIVNGTTYVPVRVVSEQIGYKVEWDPATRTIILTTGGKGFLWEVSNRDNTVYLVGSMHIADDSFYPLDPSYEIAFEDSEYLGVEIDLTQAQDETMQKMMLDLGMYQDGTTLKDHISSETYEQLGEILVENGLEKDALDGYKPWVVEITMSQLKSMEAGYQGEIGIDLHFLQKAIERKMPIIELETYQSQLELLSGFSGELQETNLKSVLDNFHLVDDSVDQMAEMWKLGDEEALLEITDSMKTNEEYYKGMLVDRNLKMADKIEGYLTAEDEADYFIVVGAAHYAGEDGIVKLLQDRGYTVTRK
;
A
#
# COMPACT_ATOMS: atom_id res chain seq x y z
N MET A 1 -7.61 30.57 -60.11
CA MET A 1 -7.16 31.97 -59.92
C MET A 1 -8.36 32.86 -59.63
N LYS A 2 -8.45 33.48 -58.44
CA LYS A 2 -8.63 34.94 -58.27
C LYS A 2 -8.84 35.30 -56.80
N ARG A 3 -7.80 35.91 -56.26
CA ARG A 3 -7.81 36.79 -55.08
C ARG A 3 -8.63 38.06 -55.40
N LYS A 4 -9.33 38.61 -54.41
CA LYS A 4 -8.93 39.80 -53.60
C LYS A 4 -10.14 40.68 -53.22
N ARG A 5 -10.30 40.81 -51.89
CA ARG A 5 -10.79 41.91 -51.04
C ARG A 5 -11.15 43.26 -51.70
N ARG A 6 -12.20 43.90 -51.14
CA ARG A 6 -12.23 45.23 -50.46
C ARG A 6 -13.70 45.46 -50.00
N SER A 7 -14.04 45.52 -48.70
CA SER A 7 -13.93 46.62 -47.74
C SER A 7 -14.67 47.91 -48.15
N SER A 8 -15.67 48.29 -47.34
CA SER A 8 -16.06 49.66 -46.87
C SER A 8 -17.59 49.79 -46.77
N THR A 9 -18.26 49.76 -45.61
CA THR A 9 -18.49 50.75 -44.51
C THR A 9 -19.93 51.31 -44.51
N ILE A 10 -20.49 51.38 -43.29
CA ILE A 10 -21.51 52.31 -42.77
C ILE A 10 -22.99 51.97 -43.07
N ALA A 11 -23.59 51.28 -42.09
CA ALA A 11 -25.01 51.39 -41.77
C ALA A 11 -25.17 52.48 -40.69
N LEU A 12 -26.07 53.42 -40.96
CA LEU A 12 -26.60 54.39 -40.01
C LEU A 12 -28.02 53.89 -39.67
N PHE A 13 -28.38 53.73 -38.38
CA PHE A 13 -29.66 54.20 -37.84
C PHE A 13 -29.68 54.04 -36.31
N LEU A 14 -29.75 55.20 -35.67
CA LEU A 14 -30.13 55.46 -34.29
C LEU A 14 -31.50 54.82 -33.96
N SER A 15 -31.54 53.97 -32.95
CA SER A 15 -32.07 54.22 -31.60
C SER A 15 -33.61 54.18 -31.45
N ALA A 16 -34.09 53.13 -30.80
CA ALA A 16 -35.22 53.21 -29.88
C ALA A 16 -34.92 52.26 -28.71
N SER A 17 -34.49 52.82 -27.59
CA SER A 17 -34.18 52.12 -26.36
C SER A 17 -35.48 51.62 -25.71
N MET A 18 -35.65 50.31 -25.64
CA MET A 18 -36.50 49.67 -24.64
C MET A 18 -35.59 49.30 -23.46
N LEU A 19 -35.84 49.87 -22.28
CA LEU A 19 -35.23 49.41 -21.05
C LEU A 19 -35.72 47.98 -20.78
N VAL A 20 -34.87 46.99 -21.06
CA VAL A 20 -35.02 45.65 -20.51
C VAL A 20 -34.12 45.61 -19.28
N LEU A 21 -34.72 45.50 -18.09
CA LEU A 21 -33.96 45.23 -16.87
C LEU A 21 -33.18 43.91 -17.08
N PRO A 22 -31.89 43.83 -16.72
CA PRO A 22 -31.21 42.55 -16.74
C PRO A 22 -31.96 41.61 -15.81
N VAL A 23 -32.49 40.52 -16.37
CA VAL A 23 -32.89 39.36 -15.58
C VAL A 23 -31.62 38.93 -14.86
N VAL A 24 -31.58 39.13 -13.54
CA VAL A 24 -30.54 38.54 -12.70
C VAL A 24 -30.64 37.03 -12.93
N PRO A 25 -29.61 36.37 -13.46
CA PRO A 25 -29.64 34.92 -13.56
C PRO A 25 -29.89 34.38 -12.16
N ALA A 26 -30.83 33.44 -12.02
CA ALA A 26 -30.94 32.65 -10.81
C ALA A 26 -29.53 32.17 -10.45
N ALA A 27 -29.13 32.35 -9.19
CA ALA A 27 -27.82 31.94 -8.70
C ALA A 27 -27.57 30.50 -9.17
N ALA A 28 -26.52 30.30 -9.97
CA ALA A 28 -26.06 28.97 -10.31
C ALA A 28 -25.82 28.22 -9.00
N ALA A 29 -26.29 26.97 -8.91
CA ALA A 29 -25.97 26.11 -7.78
C ALA A 29 -24.46 26.14 -7.54
N ALA A 30 -24.04 26.23 -6.28
CA ALA A 30 -22.62 26.16 -5.96
C ALA A 30 -22.06 24.85 -6.56
N PRO A 31 -20.87 24.88 -7.19
CA PRO A 31 -20.33 23.66 -7.79
C PRO A 31 -20.12 22.61 -6.71
N ASP A 32 -20.43 21.35 -7.05
CA ASP A 32 -20.27 20.20 -6.17
C ASP A 32 -18.84 20.15 -5.59
N THR A 33 -18.72 19.60 -4.39
CA THR A 33 -17.46 19.43 -3.67
C THR A 33 -17.29 17.95 -3.47
N ASP A 34 -16.29 17.40 -4.12
CA ASP A 34 -15.98 15.98 -4.05
C ASP A 34 -15.19 15.71 -2.77
N ILE A 35 -15.32 14.50 -2.27
CA ILE A 35 -14.60 14.05 -1.09
C ILE A 35 -13.93 12.75 -1.48
N GLU A 36 -12.62 12.71 -1.31
CA GLU A 36 -11.78 11.56 -1.58
C GLU A 36 -11.25 11.02 -0.25
N VAL A 37 -11.26 9.70 -0.08
CA VAL A 37 -10.67 8.99 1.04
C VAL A 37 -9.61 8.04 0.52
N ASN A 38 -8.35 8.25 0.90
CA ASN A 38 -7.23 7.40 0.51
C ASN A 38 -7.15 7.11 -1.01
N GLY A 39 -7.34 8.12 -1.87
CA GLY A 39 -7.32 7.94 -3.33
C GLY A 39 -8.69 7.70 -3.97
N HIS A 40 -9.72 7.38 -3.18
CA HIS A 40 -11.03 6.95 -3.69
C HIS A 40 -12.12 8.00 -3.45
N GLU A 41 -12.81 8.41 -4.52
CA GLU A 41 -13.94 9.33 -4.43
C GLU A 41 -15.14 8.66 -3.72
N ILE A 42 -15.76 9.36 -2.76
CA ILE A 42 -16.95 8.88 -2.06
C ILE A 42 -18.17 9.05 -2.96
N ASP A 43 -18.81 7.95 -3.35
CA ASP A 43 -20.14 7.99 -3.96
C ASP A 43 -21.23 8.24 -2.89
N PHE A 44 -21.77 9.45 -2.89
CA PHE A 44 -22.88 9.83 -2.02
C PHE A 44 -24.21 9.33 -2.57
N THR A 45 -24.58 8.10 -2.21
CA THR A 45 -25.70 7.36 -2.81
C THR A 45 -27.10 7.97 -2.62
N SER A 46 -27.28 8.97 -1.73
CA SER A 46 -28.61 9.53 -1.43
C SER A 46 -28.69 11.04 -1.27
N LYS A 47 -27.64 11.71 -0.80
CA LYS A 47 -27.60 13.17 -0.63
C LYS A 47 -26.18 13.71 -0.74
N LEU A 48 -26.01 14.80 -1.48
CA LEU A 48 -24.70 15.42 -1.70
C LEU A 48 -24.19 16.17 -0.45
N PRO A 49 -22.86 16.36 -0.34
CA PRO A 49 -22.25 17.30 0.59
C PRO A 49 -22.82 18.71 0.45
N LEU A 50 -22.82 19.46 1.55
CA LEU A 50 -23.26 20.86 1.58
C LEU A 50 -22.17 21.77 2.15
N ILE A 51 -22.04 22.96 1.59
CA ILE A 51 -21.12 23.98 2.10
C ILE A 51 -21.93 25.06 2.80
N GLU A 52 -21.64 25.29 4.08
CA GLU A 52 -22.23 26.39 4.83
C GLU A 52 -21.15 27.17 5.58
N LYS A 53 -21.05 28.48 5.29
CA LYS A 53 -20.07 29.39 5.92
C LYS A 53 -18.62 28.88 5.84
N GLY A 54 -18.27 28.25 4.71
CA GLY A 54 -16.93 27.70 4.47
C GLY A 54 -16.65 26.35 5.14
N ILE A 55 -17.66 25.73 5.76
CA ILE A 55 -17.55 24.38 6.32
C ILE A 55 -18.29 23.42 5.38
N THR A 56 -17.60 22.40 4.90
CA THR A 56 -18.22 21.30 4.17
C THR A 56 -18.77 20.28 5.15
N TYR A 57 -20.04 19.92 4.96
CA TYR A 57 -20.72 18.87 5.69
C TYR A 57 -21.09 17.73 4.74
N ALA A 58 -20.89 16.50 5.17
CA ALA A 58 -21.30 15.31 4.45
C ALA A 58 -22.40 14.57 5.23
N PRO A 59 -23.25 13.76 4.55
CA PRO A 59 -24.12 12.82 5.24
C PRO A 59 -23.32 11.93 6.18
N GLN A 60 -23.75 11.85 7.44
CA GLN A 60 -23.00 11.15 8.49
C GLN A 60 -22.75 9.67 8.14
N GLY A 61 -23.76 8.97 7.62
CA GLY A 61 -23.65 7.55 7.32
C GLY A 61 -22.63 7.29 6.21
N ASP A 62 -22.70 8.04 5.12
CA ASP A 62 -21.81 7.89 3.96
C ASP A 62 -20.37 8.24 4.33
N LEU A 63 -20.16 9.36 5.06
CA LEU A 63 -18.84 9.75 5.52
C LEU A 63 -18.25 8.72 6.49
N LEU A 64 -18.97 8.30 7.53
CA LEU A 64 -18.44 7.34 8.50
C LEU A 64 -18.14 5.98 7.85
N LYS A 65 -19.00 5.52 6.93
CA LYS A 65 -18.74 4.31 6.16
C LYS A 65 -17.45 4.43 5.35
N ALA A 66 -17.25 5.55 4.65
CA ALA A 66 -16.03 5.78 3.86
C ALA A 66 -14.76 5.87 4.73
N LEU A 67 -14.90 6.29 5.99
CA LEU A 67 -13.81 6.38 6.96
C LEU A 67 -13.68 5.10 7.81
N ASN A 68 -14.27 3.98 7.39
CA ASN A 68 -14.31 2.71 8.14
C ASN A 68 -14.74 2.85 9.61
N ALA A 69 -15.59 3.83 9.89
CA ALA A 69 -16.06 4.16 11.23
C ALA A 69 -17.53 3.76 11.40
N THR A 70 -17.86 3.20 12.56
CA THR A 70 -19.26 2.85 12.91
C THR A 70 -19.84 3.87 13.87
N PHE A 71 -21.03 4.40 13.58
CA PHE A 71 -21.73 5.28 14.52
C PHE A 71 -22.23 4.50 15.74
N VAL A 72 -21.96 5.01 16.95
CA VAL A 72 -22.44 4.43 18.20
C VAL A 72 -23.63 5.23 18.74
N GLN A 73 -23.43 6.51 19.03
CA GLN A 73 -24.46 7.38 19.60
C GLN A 73 -24.19 8.85 19.31
N SER A 74 -25.18 9.69 19.57
CA SER A 74 -25.02 11.15 19.56
C SER A 74 -25.68 11.74 20.80
N ASP A 75 -25.09 12.81 21.32
CA ASP A 75 -25.66 13.55 22.45
C ASP A 75 -26.47 14.77 21.99
N LYS A 76 -27.11 15.46 22.95
CA LYS A 76 -27.91 16.65 22.68
C LYS A 76 -27.09 17.87 22.24
N SER A 77 -25.76 17.83 22.38
CA SER A 77 -24.86 18.90 21.96
C SER A 77 -24.42 18.76 20.49
N GLY A 78 -24.78 17.63 19.85
CA GLY A 78 -24.34 17.30 18.49
C GLY A 78 -22.94 16.69 18.47
N THR A 79 -22.44 16.21 19.61
CA THR A 79 -21.26 15.35 19.70
C THR A 79 -21.68 13.94 19.33
N ILE A 80 -20.84 13.23 18.56
CA ILE A 80 -21.06 11.83 18.19
C ILE A 80 -19.99 10.96 18.84
N THR A 81 -20.35 9.73 19.17
CA THR A 81 -19.40 8.67 19.50
C THR A 81 -19.37 7.72 18.31
N VAL A 82 -18.17 7.40 17.85
CA VAL A 82 -17.92 6.46 16.76
C VAL A 82 -16.98 5.37 17.23
N LEU A 83 -17.03 4.23 16.56
CA LEU A 83 -16.10 3.13 16.72
C LEU A 83 -15.16 3.12 15.52
N VAL A 84 -13.85 3.20 15.76
CA VAL A 84 -12.78 3.06 14.76
C VAL A 84 -11.84 1.99 15.30
N ASP A 85 -11.60 0.92 14.54
CA ASP A 85 -10.70 -0.16 14.95
C ASP A 85 -10.96 -0.72 16.36
N ASN A 86 -12.24 -0.86 16.71
CA ASN A 86 -12.74 -1.27 18.02
C ASN A 86 -12.49 -0.29 19.18
N GLU A 87 -11.94 0.90 18.92
CA GLU A 87 -11.82 1.99 19.89
C GLU A 87 -12.99 2.99 19.76
N GLN A 88 -13.56 3.39 20.90
CA GLN A 88 -14.61 4.41 20.94
C GLN A 88 -14.02 5.82 20.98
N ILE A 89 -14.23 6.58 19.92
CA ILE A 89 -13.80 7.97 19.79
C ILE A 89 -15.00 8.90 19.94
N THR A 90 -14.89 9.89 20.82
CA THR A 90 -15.91 10.94 20.99
C THR A 90 -15.52 12.16 20.15
N VAL A 91 -16.33 12.44 19.13
CA VAL A 91 -16.09 13.49 18.14
C VAL A 91 -17.02 14.67 18.36
N ASN A 92 -16.43 15.86 18.57
CA ASN A 92 -17.19 17.11 18.74
C ASN A 92 -17.62 17.70 17.39
N ALA A 93 -18.48 16.98 16.67
CA ALA A 93 -18.84 17.27 15.29
C ALA A 93 -19.88 18.39 15.12
N LYS A 94 -20.59 18.86 16.17
CA LYS A 94 -21.70 19.83 16.04
C LYS A 94 -22.62 19.51 14.85
N THR A 95 -23.28 18.36 14.92
CA THR A 95 -24.10 17.82 13.82
C THR A 95 -25.26 18.74 13.41
N LYS A 96 -25.77 18.53 12.19
CA LYS A 96 -26.95 19.21 11.64
C LYS A 96 -27.94 18.20 11.09
N ILE A 97 -29.23 18.52 11.15
CA ILE A 97 -30.26 17.68 10.51
C ILE A 97 -30.88 18.48 9.37
N VAL A 98 -30.78 17.94 8.15
CA VAL A 98 -31.36 18.53 6.93
C VAL A 98 -32.25 17.49 6.26
N ASN A 99 -33.55 17.79 6.19
CA ASN A 99 -34.57 16.90 5.59
C ASN A 99 -34.46 15.45 6.11
N GLY A 100 -34.30 15.29 7.43
CA GLY A 100 -34.20 13.98 8.08
C GLY A 100 -32.85 13.27 7.99
N THR A 101 -31.84 13.85 7.34
CA THR A 101 -30.47 13.31 7.31
C THR A 101 -29.56 14.09 8.24
N THR A 102 -28.78 13.38 9.05
CA THR A 102 -27.73 13.97 9.86
C THR A 102 -26.50 14.25 9.00
N TYR A 103 -26.00 15.46 9.11
CA TYR A 103 -24.80 15.97 8.45
C TYR A 103 -23.75 16.30 9.50
N VAL A 104 -22.51 16.01 9.18
CA VAL A 104 -21.34 16.24 10.04
C VAL A 104 -20.28 17.03 9.28
N PRO A 105 -19.54 17.96 9.93
CA PRO A 105 -18.43 18.65 9.31
C PRO A 105 -17.33 17.66 8.97
N VAL A 106 -16.99 17.57 7.68
CA VAL A 106 -16.05 16.57 7.15
C VAL A 106 -14.72 16.66 7.90
N ARG A 107 -14.09 17.83 7.87
CA ARG A 107 -12.79 18.07 8.54
C ARG A 107 -12.80 17.69 10.02
N VAL A 108 -13.83 18.10 10.75
CA VAL A 108 -13.88 17.91 12.21
C VAL A 108 -13.99 16.43 12.56
N VAL A 109 -14.80 15.68 11.82
CA VAL A 109 -14.93 14.24 12.03
C VAL A 109 -13.65 13.54 11.64
N SER A 110 -13.19 13.76 10.41
CA SER A 110 -12.01 13.10 9.85
C SER A 110 -10.75 13.34 10.70
N GLU A 111 -10.42 14.58 11.06
CA GLU A 111 -9.24 14.88 11.88
C GLU A 111 -9.30 14.27 13.28
N GLN A 112 -10.48 14.20 13.91
CA GLN A 112 -10.62 13.62 15.26
C GLN A 112 -10.60 12.09 15.27
N ILE A 113 -10.72 11.46 14.10
CA ILE A 113 -10.64 10.01 13.97
C ILE A 113 -9.39 9.55 13.21
N GLY A 114 -8.39 10.43 13.06
CA GLY A 114 -7.06 10.07 12.58
C GLY A 114 -6.74 10.43 11.13
N TYR A 115 -7.68 10.99 10.36
CA TYR A 115 -7.42 11.38 8.97
C TYR A 115 -6.78 12.77 8.90
N LYS A 116 -5.72 12.89 8.10
CA LYS A 116 -5.26 14.17 7.57
C LYS A 116 -6.28 14.70 6.56
N VAL A 117 -6.52 16.00 6.58
CA VAL A 117 -7.54 16.64 5.72
C VAL A 117 -6.92 17.77 4.91
N GLU A 118 -6.80 17.55 3.61
CA GLU A 118 -6.29 18.49 2.64
C GLU A 118 -7.40 19.01 1.72
N TRP A 119 -7.14 20.14 1.07
CA TRP A 119 -8.04 20.75 0.11
C TRP A 119 -7.29 20.96 -1.19
N ASP A 120 -7.75 20.33 -2.27
CA ASP A 120 -7.25 20.62 -3.61
C ASP A 120 -8.14 21.72 -4.25
N PRO A 121 -7.63 22.95 -4.43
CA PRO A 121 -8.40 24.02 -5.05
C PRO A 121 -8.60 23.84 -6.56
N ALA A 122 -7.80 23.03 -7.24
CA ALA A 122 -7.88 22.82 -8.68
C ALA A 122 -9.07 21.92 -9.04
N THR A 123 -9.22 20.82 -8.31
CA THR A 123 -10.32 19.86 -8.46
C THR A 123 -11.53 20.18 -7.58
N ARG A 124 -11.35 21.01 -6.54
CA ARG A 124 -12.36 21.31 -5.51
C ARG A 124 -12.69 20.09 -4.64
N THR A 125 -11.68 19.27 -4.38
CA THR A 125 -11.81 18.02 -3.63
C THR A 125 -11.28 18.18 -2.20
N ILE A 126 -12.01 17.63 -1.23
CA ILE A 126 -11.48 17.39 0.12
C ILE A 126 -10.80 16.03 0.10
N ILE A 127 -9.50 16.01 0.37
CA ILE A 127 -8.70 14.80 0.38
C ILE A 127 -8.50 14.37 1.84
N LEU A 128 -8.99 13.18 2.17
CA LEU A 128 -8.92 12.58 3.49
C LEU A 128 -7.93 11.42 3.42
N THR A 129 -6.85 11.47 4.19
CA THR A 129 -5.84 10.40 4.21
C THR A 129 -5.61 9.90 5.63
N THR A 130 -5.79 8.60 5.89
CA THR A 130 -5.32 7.95 7.15
C THR A 130 -3.85 7.60 7.10
N GLY A 131 -3.23 7.74 5.93
CA GLY A 131 -2.02 6.99 5.66
C GLY A 131 -2.28 5.50 5.51
N GLY A 132 -1.26 4.76 5.08
CA GLY A 132 -1.34 3.32 5.04
C GLY A 132 -1.41 2.74 6.45
N LYS A 133 -2.54 2.11 6.78
CA LYS A 133 -2.77 1.41 8.06
C LYS A 133 -1.85 0.20 8.22
N GLY A 134 -1.53 -0.44 7.08
CA GLY A 134 -0.58 -1.55 7.01
C GLY A 134 -0.89 -2.68 7.97
N PHE A 135 0.16 -3.30 8.48
CA PHE A 135 0.11 -4.38 9.45
C PHE A 135 1.14 -4.15 10.56
N LEU A 136 0.69 -3.70 11.73
CA LEU A 136 1.51 -3.48 12.92
C LEU A 136 0.94 -4.24 14.12
N TRP A 137 1.74 -5.07 14.75
CA TRP A 137 1.42 -5.69 16.03
C TRP A 137 2.46 -5.35 17.08
N GLU A 138 2.07 -5.48 18.33
CA GLU A 138 2.93 -5.35 19.50
C GLU A 138 2.87 -6.66 20.29
N VAL A 139 4.04 -7.12 20.71
CA VAL A 139 4.19 -8.21 21.68
C VAL A 139 5.20 -7.77 22.72
N SER A 140 4.82 -7.89 24.00
CA SER A 140 5.72 -7.55 25.10
C SER A 140 5.91 -8.74 26.03
N ASN A 141 7.09 -8.83 26.62
CA ASN A 141 7.40 -9.77 27.68
C ASN A 141 8.32 -9.09 28.71
N ARG A 142 7.79 -8.91 29.93
CA ARG A 142 8.42 -8.08 30.97
C ARG A 142 8.60 -6.65 30.47
N ASP A 143 9.85 -6.20 30.36
CA ASP A 143 10.24 -4.85 29.99
C ASP A 143 10.74 -4.77 28.53
N ASN A 144 10.66 -5.87 27.76
CA ASN A 144 10.98 -5.90 26.33
C ASN A 144 9.71 -5.83 25.48
N THR A 145 9.70 -4.97 24.46
CA THR A 145 8.65 -4.89 23.46
C THR A 145 9.19 -5.17 22.06
N VAL A 146 8.43 -5.93 21.28
CA VAL A 146 8.72 -6.13 19.87
C VAL A 146 7.51 -5.65 19.06
N TYR A 147 7.75 -4.64 18.23
CA TYR A 147 6.82 -4.18 17.21
C TYR A 147 7.03 -4.99 15.94
N LEU A 148 5.97 -5.63 15.46
CA LEU A 148 5.95 -6.50 14.31
C LEU A 148 5.29 -5.77 13.15
N VAL A 149 6.08 -5.37 12.16
CA VAL A 149 5.63 -4.64 10.97
C VAL A 149 5.62 -5.56 9.78
N GLY A 150 4.43 -5.79 9.21
CA GLY A 150 4.22 -6.41 7.91
C GLY A 150 4.52 -5.42 6.80
N SER A 151 5.64 -5.61 6.11
CA SER A 151 6.07 -4.74 5.02
C SER A 151 5.47 -5.13 3.67
N MET A 152 5.54 -4.18 2.74
CA MET A 152 5.44 -4.43 1.32
C MET A 152 6.65 -3.79 0.62
N HIS A 153 7.28 -4.56 -0.27
CA HIS A 153 8.53 -4.19 -0.95
C HIS A 153 8.40 -3.03 -1.92
N ILE A 154 7.19 -2.77 -2.38
CA ILE A 154 6.86 -1.70 -3.32
C ILE A 154 5.82 -0.79 -2.68
N ALA A 155 5.83 0.49 -3.03
CA ALA A 155 4.80 1.45 -2.62
C ALA A 155 4.65 2.55 -3.68
N ASP A 156 3.57 3.30 -3.59
CA ASP A 156 3.41 4.60 -4.25
C ASP A 156 3.28 5.70 -3.19
N ASP A 157 3.10 6.95 -3.63
CA ASP A 157 2.94 8.09 -2.70
C ASP A 157 1.70 7.96 -1.79
N SER A 158 0.68 7.18 -2.19
CA SER A 158 -0.57 7.03 -1.43
C SER A 158 -0.42 6.18 -0.16
N PHE A 159 0.71 5.47 -0.01
CA PHE A 159 1.07 4.78 1.23
C PHE A 159 1.33 5.77 2.36
N TYR A 160 1.75 7.00 2.01
CA TYR A 160 2.32 7.94 2.94
C TYR A 160 1.41 9.17 3.21
N PRO A 161 1.45 9.75 4.43
CA PRO A 161 2.20 9.30 5.60
C PRO A 161 1.72 7.91 6.07
N LEU A 162 2.48 7.18 6.89
CA LEU A 162 1.96 5.95 7.50
C LEU A 162 1.01 6.29 8.66
N ASP A 163 0.24 5.31 9.12
CA ASP A 163 -0.50 5.45 10.37
C ASP A 163 0.45 5.90 11.51
N PRO A 164 0.08 6.87 12.37
CA PRO A 164 0.97 7.39 13.40
C PRO A 164 1.54 6.34 14.36
N SER A 165 0.87 5.20 14.53
CA SER A 165 1.35 4.09 15.35
C SER A 165 2.72 3.55 14.90
N TYR A 166 3.03 3.60 13.61
CA TYR A 166 4.32 3.18 13.08
C TYR A 166 5.45 4.10 13.53
N GLU A 167 5.21 5.41 13.46
CA GLU A 167 6.19 6.40 13.88
C GLU A 167 6.44 6.29 15.38
N ILE A 168 5.38 6.16 16.19
CA ILE A 168 5.49 5.98 17.64
C ILE A 168 6.30 4.72 17.96
N ALA A 169 5.93 3.57 17.40
CA ALA A 169 6.61 2.30 17.62
C ALA A 169 8.09 2.34 17.17
N PHE A 170 8.38 2.98 16.04
CA PHE A 170 9.75 3.15 15.55
C PHE A 170 10.56 4.13 16.41
N GLU A 171 9.92 5.17 16.95
CA GLU A 171 10.55 6.13 17.84
C GLU A 171 10.92 5.52 19.19
N ASP A 172 10.08 4.62 19.71
CA ASP A 172 10.26 3.92 20.98
C ASP A 172 11.31 2.79 20.90
N SER A 173 11.65 2.31 19.71
CA SER A 173 12.56 1.16 19.53
C SER A 173 14.05 1.53 19.47
N GLU A 174 14.92 0.70 20.06
CA GLU A 174 16.39 0.82 19.95
C GLU A 174 17.00 0.06 18.78
N TYR A 175 16.34 -0.99 18.27
CA TYR A 175 16.85 -1.83 17.17
C TYR A 175 15.87 -1.92 16.00
N LEU A 176 16.38 -1.83 14.77
CA LEU A 176 15.63 -2.21 13.58
C LEU A 176 15.97 -3.65 13.23
N GLY A 177 14.99 -4.55 13.28
CA GLY A 177 15.09 -5.88 12.68
C GLY A 177 14.54 -5.87 11.26
N VAL A 178 15.24 -6.51 10.33
CA VAL A 178 14.81 -6.71 8.94
C VAL A 178 14.94 -8.17 8.54
N GLU A 179 14.23 -8.62 7.50
CA GLU A 179 14.47 -9.95 6.93
C GLU A 179 15.95 -10.12 6.56
N ILE A 180 16.47 -9.17 5.79
CA ILE A 180 17.85 -9.09 5.34
C ILE A 180 18.31 -7.63 5.31
N ASP A 181 19.58 -7.38 5.64
CA ASP A 181 20.16 -6.03 5.59
C ASP A 181 20.63 -5.71 4.16
N LEU A 182 19.77 -4.99 3.43
CA LEU A 182 20.06 -4.55 2.07
C LEU A 182 21.07 -3.39 1.98
N THR A 183 21.54 -2.83 3.10
CA THR A 183 22.60 -1.80 3.05
C THR A 183 23.91 -2.34 2.49
N GLN A 184 24.10 -3.66 2.56
CA GLN A 184 25.26 -4.36 2.02
C GLN A 184 25.05 -4.84 0.57
N ALA A 185 23.93 -4.52 -0.09
CA ALA A 185 23.64 -5.02 -1.44
C ALA A 185 24.68 -4.59 -2.51
N GLN A 186 25.47 -3.55 -2.26
CA GLN A 186 26.58 -3.14 -3.12
C GLN A 186 27.89 -3.89 -2.83
N ASP A 187 27.91 -4.80 -1.86
CA ASP A 187 29.06 -5.64 -1.54
C ASP A 187 29.38 -6.59 -2.72
N GLU A 188 30.65 -6.63 -3.12
CA GLU A 188 31.12 -7.43 -4.25
C GLU A 188 30.83 -8.94 -4.06
N THR A 189 30.82 -9.41 -2.81
CA THR A 189 30.50 -10.81 -2.46
C THR A 189 29.04 -11.12 -2.75
N MET A 190 28.13 -10.21 -2.38
CA MET A 190 26.70 -10.35 -2.64
C MET A 190 26.40 -10.32 -4.13
N GLN A 191 27.02 -9.39 -4.87
CA GLN A 191 26.88 -9.33 -6.33
C GLN A 191 27.38 -10.60 -7.01
N LYS A 192 28.53 -11.11 -6.57
CA LYS A 192 29.07 -12.37 -7.09
C LYS A 192 28.12 -13.54 -6.82
N MET A 193 27.54 -13.61 -5.61
CA MET A 193 26.59 -14.65 -5.25
C MET A 193 25.33 -14.61 -6.12
N MET A 194 24.79 -13.42 -6.39
CA MET A 194 23.66 -13.23 -7.30
C MET A 194 23.99 -13.72 -8.72
N LEU A 195 25.17 -13.41 -9.25
CA LEU A 195 25.60 -13.88 -10.57
C LEU A 195 25.79 -15.40 -10.61
N ASP A 196 26.44 -15.98 -9.60
CA ASP A 196 26.73 -17.41 -9.54
C ASP A 196 25.44 -18.24 -9.39
N LEU A 197 24.49 -17.78 -8.58
CA LEU A 197 23.21 -18.48 -8.35
C LEU A 197 22.14 -18.16 -9.39
N GLY A 198 22.13 -16.94 -9.92
CA GLY A 198 21.09 -16.41 -10.80
C GLY A 198 21.32 -16.59 -12.29
N MET A 199 22.55 -16.88 -12.73
CA MET A 199 22.87 -17.07 -14.16
C MET A 199 23.25 -18.51 -14.49
N TYR A 200 23.08 -18.89 -15.75
CA TYR A 200 23.61 -20.15 -16.27
C TYR A 200 25.12 -20.07 -16.44
N GLN A 201 25.82 -21.12 -16.00
CA GLN A 201 27.29 -21.23 -16.04
C GLN A 201 27.77 -22.43 -16.86
N ASP A 202 26.85 -23.27 -17.33
CA ASP A 202 27.11 -24.52 -18.06
C ASP A 202 26.95 -24.38 -19.58
N GLY A 203 26.64 -23.18 -20.06
CA GLY A 203 26.42 -22.87 -21.47
C GLY A 203 25.01 -23.12 -21.98
N THR A 204 24.09 -23.59 -21.12
CA THR A 204 22.64 -23.57 -21.42
C THR A 204 22.07 -22.17 -21.24
N THR A 205 20.89 -21.91 -21.79
CA THR A 205 20.17 -20.64 -21.62
C THR A 205 18.77 -20.87 -21.08
N LEU A 206 18.08 -19.81 -20.69
CA LEU A 206 16.70 -19.85 -20.20
C LEU A 206 15.79 -20.74 -21.07
N LYS A 207 15.94 -20.64 -22.39
CA LYS A 207 15.18 -21.41 -23.38
C LYS A 207 15.32 -22.93 -23.23
N ASP A 208 16.43 -23.41 -22.68
CA ASP A 208 16.67 -24.84 -22.47
C ASP A 208 15.96 -25.38 -21.22
N HIS A 209 15.49 -24.49 -20.33
CA HIS A 209 14.95 -24.84 -19.00
C HIS A 209 13.49 -24.45 -18.78
N ILE A 210 12.86 -23.77 -19.74
CA ILE A 210 11.42 -23.47 -19.73
C ILE A 210 10.77 -23.93 -21.03
N SER A 211 9.46 -24.10 -21.01
CA SER A 211 8.68 -24.43 -22.21
C SER A 211 8.78 -23.35 -23.29
N SER A 212 8.68 -23.78 -24.54
CA SER A 212 8.65 -22.88 -25.70
C SER A 212 7.54 -21.83 -25.62
N GLU A 213 6.40 -22.17 -25.00
CA GLU A 213 5.26 -21.26 -24.78
C GLU A 213 5.66 -20.12 -23.83
N THR A 214 6.17 -20.48 -22.65
CA THR A 214 6.62 -19.50 -21.64
C THR A 214 7.74 -18.61 -22.21
N TYR A 215 8.69 -19.19 -22.96
CA TYR A 215 9.76 -18.43 -23.60
C TYR A 215 9.26 -17.46 -24.68
N GLU A 216 8.28 -17.88 -25.49
CA GLU A 216 7.69 -17.02 -26.52
C GLU A 216 6.94 -15.83 -25.90
N GLN A 217 6.12 -16.09 -24.88
CA GLN A 217 5.37 -15.07 -24.14
C GLN A 217 6.28 -14.07 -23.43
N LEU A 218 7.33 -14.54 -22.74
CA LEU A 218 8.35 -13.67 -22.14
C LEU A 218 8.94 -12.73 -23.19
N GLY A 219 9.33 -13.29 -24.33
CA GLY A 219 9.94 -12.53 -25.40
C GLY A 219 9.02 -11.47 -26.01
N GLU A 220 7.70 -11.73 -26.09
CA GLU A 220 6.71 -10.75 -26.52
C GLU A 220 6.62 -9.57 -25.53
N ILE A 221 6.48 -9.87 -24.24
CA ILE A 221 6.41 -8.85 -23.18
C ILE A 221 7.69 -8.00 -23.14
N LEU A 222 8.87 -8.62 -23.28
CA LEU A 222 10.15 -7.90 -23.32
C LEU A 222 10.19 -6.90 -24.48
N VAL A 223 9.77 -7.31 -25.68
CA VAL A 223 9.74 -6.44 -26.87
C VAL A 223 8.76 -5.29 -26.70
N GLU A 224 7.58 -5.56 -26.15
CA GLU A 224 6.58 -4.53 -25.85
C GLU A 224 7.11 -3.45 -24.88
N ASN A 225 7.96 -3.86 -23.94
CA ASN A 225 8.63 -2.99 -22.98
C ASN A 225 9.99 -2.44 -23.47
N GLY A 226 10.30 -2.58 -24.76
CA GLY A 226 11.48 -1.98 -25.39
C GLY A 226 12.80 -2.72 -25.17
N LEU A 227 12.75 -3.99 -24.73
CA LEU A 227 13.89 -4.87 -24.54
C LEU A 227 14.05 -5.85 -25.72
N GLU A 228 15.21 -6.48 -25.84
CA GLU A 228 15.44 -7.55 -26.81
C GLU A 228 14.70 -8.83 -26.38
N LYS A 229 14.22 -9.63 -27.34
CA LYS A 229 13.42 -10.85 -27.07
C LYS A 229 14.15 -11.86 -26.19
N ASP A 230 15.48 -11.86 -26.27
CA ASP A 230 16.44 -12.74 -25.59
C ASP A 230 17.25 -12.01 -24.51
N ALA A 231 16.85 -10.81 -24.10
CA ALA A 231 17.58 -9.99 -23.12
C ALA A 231 17.84 -10.70 -21.78
N LEU A 232 17.01 -11.70 -21.44
CA LEU A 232 17.09 -12.45 -20.18
C LEU A 232 17.60 -13.90 -20.33
N ASP A 233 18.08 -14.30 -21.51
CA ASP A 233 18.50 -15.69 -21.78
C ASP A 233 19.60 -16.22 -20.84
N GLY A 234 20.45 -15.34 -20.31
CA GLY A 234 21.52 -15.70 -19.41
C GLY A 234 21.07 -16.03 -17.98
N TYR A 235 19.82 -15.71 -17.62
CA TYR A 235 19.32 -15.80 -16.26
C TYR A 235 18.43 -17.02 -16.03
N LYS A 236 18.44 -17.56 -14.81
CA LYS A 236 17.56 -18.65 -14.38
C LYS A 236 16.13 -18.14 -14.15
N PRO A 237 15.10 -19.01 -14.21
CA PRO A 237 13.71 -18.57 -14.22
C PRO A 237 13.31 -17.76 -12.98
N TRP A 238 13.83 -18.07 -11.78
CA TRP A 238 13.54 -17.29 -10.56
C TRP A 238 14.02 -15.83 -10.64
N VAL A 239 15.14 -15.54 -11.33
CA VAL A 239 15.61 -14.16 -11.53
C VAL A 239 14.70 -13.44 -12.53
N VAL A 240 14.29 -14.14 -13.58
CA VAL A 240 13.37 -13.63 -14.60
C VAL A 240 12.02 -13.31 -13.96
N GLU A 241 11.50 -14.18 -13.10
CA GLU A 241 10.26 -13.97 -12.34
C GLU A 241 10.29 -12.66 -11.54
N ILE A 242 11.35 -12.44 -10.74
CA ILE A 242 11.53 -11.22 -9.95
C ILE A 242 11.62 -9.99 -10.86
N THR A 243 12.40 -10.09 -11.94
CA THR A 243 12.60 -9.00 -12.90
C THR A 243 11.28 -8.60 -13.55
N MET A 244 10.50 -9.58 -14.00
CA MET A 244 9.20 -9.33 -14.65
C MET A 244 8.16 -8.79 -13.66
N SER A 245 8.16 -9.29 -12.42
CA SER A 245 7.31 -8.76 -11.35
C SER A 245 7.63 -7.29 -11.06
N GLN A 246 8.92 -6.94 -10.95
CA GLN A 246 9.36 -5.56 -10.73
C GLN A 246 8.99 -4.66 -11.92
N LEU A 247 9.17 -5.13 -13.14
CA LEU A 247 8.78 -4.39 -14.35
C LEU A 247 7.28 -4.07 -14.33
N LYS A 248 6.43 -5.04 -13.95
CA LYS A 248 4.99 -4.82 -13.83
C LYS A 248 4.64 -3.82 -12.72
N SER A 249 5.24 -3.94 -11.55
CA SER A 249 5.03 -2.99 -10.45
C SER A 249 5.38 -1.55 -10.86
N MET A 250 6.48 -1.37 -11.61
CA MET A 250 6.90 -0.07 -12.14
C MET A 250 5.91 0.47 -13.18
N GLU A 251 5.36 -0.38 -14.06
CA GLU A 251 4.31 0.02 -15.02
C GLU A 251 3.05 0.51 -14.28
N ALA A 252 2.70 -0.13 -13.17
CA ALA A 252 1.59 0.23 -12.30
C ALA A 252 1.88 1.44 -11.38
N GLY A 253 3.07 2.06 -11.46
CA GLY A 253 3.42 3.27 -10.70
C GLY A 253 4.01 3.02 -9.31
N TYR A 254 4.25 1.77 -8.93
CA TYR A 254 4.86 1.39 -7.66
C TYR A 254 6.37 1.30 -7.76
N GLN A 255 7.06 1.72 -6.70
CA GLN A 255 8.51 1.85 -6.63
C GLN A 255 9.05 1.11 -5.41
N GLY A 256 10.19 0.45 -5.57
CA GLY A 256 10.86 -0.25 -4.46
C GLY A 256 11.55 0.70 -3.50
N GLU A 257 12.02 1.85 -4.01
CA GLU A 257 12.78 2.86 -3.26
C GLU A 257 11.99 3.48 -2.11
N ILE A 258 10.66 3.51 -2.23
CA ILE A 258 9.72 3.97 -1.21
C ILE A 258 8.92 2.81 -0.60
N GLY A 259 9.26 1.56 -0.88
CA GLY A 259 8.68 0.40 -0.21
C GLY A 259 8.92 0.45 1.30
N ILE A 260 8.06 -0.22 2.07
CA ILE A 260 8.05 -0.15 3.54
C ILE A 260 9.37 -0.65 4.15
N ASP A 261 9.98 -1.68 3.55
CA ASP A 261 11.28 -2.20 3.96
C ASP A 261 12.37 -1.12 3.89
N LEU A 262 12.53 -0.50 2.72
CA LEU A 262 13.56 0.50 2.49
C LEU A 262 13.26 1.81 3.21
N HIS A 263 11.98 2.16 3.40
CA HIS A 263 11.58 3.33 4.18
C HIS A 263 12.14 3.27 5.61
N PHE A 264 11.88 2.18 6.34
CA PHE A 264 12.37 2.04 7.71
C PHE A 264 13.87 1.77 7.77
N LEU A 265 14.44 1.06 6.80
CA LEU A 265 15.89 0.88 6.69
C LEU A 265 16.61 2.23 6.55
N GLN A 266 16.14 3.12 5.67
CA GLN A 266 16.70 4.47 5.51
C GLN A 266 16.59 5.29 6.80
N LYS A 267 15.43 5.27 7.48
CA LYS A 267 15.26 5.98 8.75
C LYS A 267 16.18 5.46 9.85
N ALA A 268 16.41 4.14 9.91
CA ALA A 268 17.37 3.55 10.84
C ALA A 268 18.80 4.03 10.56
N ILE A 269 19.22 4.07 9.29
CA ILE A 269 20.52 4.61 8.89
C ILE A 269 20.68 6.08 9.31
N GLU A 270 19.65 6.91 9.06
CA GLU A 270 19.66 8.33 9.43
C GLU A 270 19.78 8.53 10.96
N ARG A 271 19.09 7.69 11.74
CA ARG A 271 19.16 7.67 13.21
C ARG A 271 20.40 6.98 13.76
N LYS A 272 21.17 6.27 12.92
CA LYS A 272 22.25 5.35 13.34
C LYS A 272 21.76 4.29 14.33
N MET A 273 20.52 3.85 14.12
CA MET A 273 19.91 2.74 14.84
C MET A 273 20.61 1.44 14.41
N PRO A 274 21.02 0.57 15.34
CA PRO A 274 21.55 -0.74 15.00
C PRO A 274 20.54 -1.56 14.18
N ILE A 275 21.02 -2.16 13.10
CA ILE A 275 20.23 -3.02 12.21
C ILE A 275 20.60 -4.48 12.50
N ILE A 276 19.60 -5.34 12.67
CA ILE A 276 19.76 -6.78 12.89
C ILE A 276 18.99 -7.57 11.84
N GLU A 277 19.55 -8.69 11.40
CA GLU A 277 18.93 -9.51 10.36
C GLU A 277 18.22 -10.73 10.96
N LEU A 278 17.00 -10.99 10.51
CA LEU A 278 16.23 -12.18 10.87
C LEU A 278 16.61 -13.38 10.01
N GLU A 279 17.16 -13.15 8.82
CA GLU A 279 17.73 -14.16 7.94
C GLU A 279 19.11 -13.70 7.44
N THR A 280 19.70 -14.44 6.50
CA THR A 280 20.92 -13.96 5.82
C THR A 280 20.61 -13.80 4.34
N TYR A 281 21.24 -12.82 3.70
CA TYR A 281 21.14 -12.64 2.26
C TYR A 281 21.46 -13.95 1.49
N GLN A 282 22.51 -14.65 1.91
CA GLN A 282 22.89 -15.95 1.33
C GLN A 282 21.77 -16.99 1.44
N SER A 283 21.19 -17.17 2.64
CA SER A 283 20.14 -18.18 2.83
C SER A 283 18.89 -17.90 1.99
N GLN A 284 18.57 -16.62 1.76
CA GLN A 284 17.42 -16.24 0.93
C GLN A 284 17.68 -16.54 -0.55
N LEU A 285 18.86 -16.21 -1.08
CA LEU A 285 19.22 -16.55 -2.46
C LEU A 285 19.31 -18.06 -2.69
N GLU A 286 19.87 -18.81 -1.73
CA GLU A 286 19.94 -20.28 -1.81
C GLU A 286 18.56 -20.92 -1.78
N LEU A 287 17.60 -20.36 -1.04
CA LEU A 287 16.21 -20.79 -1.07
C LEU A 287 15.60 -20.57 -2.46
N LEU A 288 15.64 -19.34 -2.98
CA LEU A 288 15.04 -18.97 -4.26
C LEU A 288 15.63 -19.78 -5.43
N SER A 289 16.96 -19.89 -5.46
CA SER A 289 17.66 -20.67 -6.48
C SER A 289 17.52 -22.18 -6.30
N GLY A 290 17.16 -22.64 -5.09
CA GLY A 290 17.03 -24.03 -4.70
C GLY A 290 15.68 -24.67 -5.04
N PHE A 291 14.66 -23.86 -5.38
CA PHE A 291 13.37 -24.37 -5.84
C PHE A 291 13.52 -25.22 -7.11
N SER A 292 12.64 -26.21 -7.25
CA SER A 292 12.61 -27.10 -8.40
C SER A 292 12.42 -26.31 -9.70
N GLY A 293 13.02 -26.79 -10.80
CA GLY A 293 12.88 -26.13 -12.11
C GLY A 293 11.42 -26.03 -12.57
N GLU A 294 10.59 -27.02 -12.22
CA GLU A 294 9.15 -27.02 -12.48
C GLU A 294 8.43 -25.89 -11.70
N LEU A 295 8.78 -25.69 -10.43
CA LEU A 295 8.23 -24.60 -9.62
C LEU A 295 8.69 -23.23 -10.16
N GLN A 296 9.97 -23.07 -10.46
CA GLN A 296 10.47 -21.80 -11.00
C GLN A 296 9.82 -21.46 -12.35
N GLU A 297 9.61 -22.44 -13.24
CA GLU A 297 8.86 -22.23 -14.48
C GLU A 297 7.39 -21.87 -14.20
N THR A 298 6.75 -22.57 -13.27
CA THR A 298 5.34 -22.33 -12.91
C THR A 298 5.13 -20.90 -12.38
N ASN A 299 6.01 -20.43 -11.50
CA ASN A 299 5.95 -19.08 -10.95
C ASN A 299 6.19 -18.02 -12.04
N LEU A 300 7.24 -18.20 -12.85
CA LEU A 300 7.50 -17.32 -13.98
C LEU A 300 6.28 -17.25 -14.91
N LYS A 301 5.72 -18.41 -15.29
CA LYS A 301 4.54 -18.46 -16.15
C LYS A 301 3.35 -17.73 -15.52
N SER A 302 3.13 -17.86 -14.21
CA SER A 302 2.07 -17.14 -13.49
C SER A 302 2.20 -15.62 -13.62
N VAL A 303 3.42 -15.09 -13.48
CA VAL A 303 3.70 -13.66 -13.68
C VAL A 303 3.40 -13.24 -15.12
N LEU A 304 3.83 -14.03 -16.11
CA LEU A 304 3.63 -13.73 -17.53
C LEU A 304 2.15 -13.82 -17.95
N ASP A 305 1.41 -14.82 -17.45
CA ASP A 305 -0.01 -15.02 -17.74
C ASP A 305 -0.85 -13.84 -17.24
N ASN A 306 -0.45 -13.24 -16.12
CA ASN A 306 -1.15 -12.11 -15.51
C ASN A 306 -0.58 -10.75 -15.89
N PHE A 307 0.51 -10.70 -16.67
CA PHE A 307 1.25 -9.46 -16.95
C PHE A 307 0.38 -8.36 -17.55
N HIS A 308 -0.50 -8.71 -18.49
CA HIS A 308 -1.45 -7.78 -19.12
C HIS A 308 -2.84 -7.79 -18.52
N LEU A 309 -3.14 -8.74 -17.63
CA LEU A 309 -4.52 -8.96 -17.20
C LEU A 309 -4.95 -8.03 -16.08
N VAL A 310 -4.04 -7.34 -15.38
CA VAL A 310 -4.47 -6.52 -14.26
C VAL A 310 -3.42 -5.50 -13.81
N ASP A 311 -3.75 -4.21 -13.93
CA ASP A 311 -3.25 -3.21 -12.99
C ASP A 311 -3.83 -3.51 -11.58
N ASP A 312 -5.03 -4.12 -11.51
CA ASP A 312 -5.70 -4.43 -10.25
C ASP A 312 -4.97 -5.41 -9.32
N SER A 313 -4.00 -6.25 -9.73
CA SER A 313 -3.40 -7.23 -8.80
C SER A 313 -2.39 -6.59 -7.85
N VAL A 314 -1.53 -5.72 -8.39
CA VAL A 314 -0.61 -4.89 -7.59
C VAL A 314 -1.42 -3.86 -6.80
N ASP A 315 -2.43 -3.25 -7.43
CA ASP A 315 -3.33 -2.33 -6.75
C ASP A 315 -4.14 -3.00 -5.63
N GLN A 316 -4.60 -4.24 -5.81
CA GLN A 316 -5.30 -4.99 -4.77
C GLN A 316 -4.38 -5.27 -3.58
N MET A 317 -3.13 -5.68 -3.82
CA MET A 317 -2.15 -5.85 -2.74
C MET A 317 -1.85 -4.53 -2.04
N ALA A 318 -1.75 -3.45 -2.80
CA ALA A 318 -1.51 -2.12 -2.27
C ALA A 318 -2.69 -1.62 -1.42
N GLU A 319 -3.92 -1.77 -1.90
CA GLU A 319 -5.14 -1.43 -1.17
C GLU A 319 -5.31 -2.31 0.07
N MET A 320 -5.10 -3.63 -0.04
CA MET A 320 -5.07 -4.53 1.12
C MET A 320 -4.11 -4.02 2.19
N TRP A 321 -2.89 -3.66 1.79
CA TRP A 321 -1.89 -3.14 2.73
C TRP A 321 -2.32 -1.80 3.31
N LYS A 322 -2.75 -0.83 2.47
CA LYS A 322 -3.19 0.50 2.93
C LYS A 322 -4.38 0.44 3.88
N LEU A 323 -5.30 -0.51 3.67
CA LEU A 323 -6.46 -0.73 4.53
C LEU A 323 -6.16 -1.61 5.76
N GLY A 324 -4.99 -2.27 5.79
CA GLY A 324 -4.65 -3.25 6.82
C GLY A 324 -5.63 -4.42 6.87
N ASP A 325 -6.05 -4.90 5.69
CA ASP A 325 -7.04 -5.96 5.54
C ASP A 325 -6.42 -7.34 5.83
N GLU A 326 -6.60 -7.81 7.08
CA GLU A 326 -6.09 -9.11 7.53
C GLU A 326 -6.79 -10.30 6.86
N GLU A 327 -8.05 -10.15 6.41
CA GLU A 327 -8.78 -11.22 5.72
C GLU A 327 -8.22 -11.42 4.31
N ALA A 328 -8.04 -10.33 3.55
CA ALA A 328 -7.40 -10.39 2.24
C ALA A 328 -5.95 -10.87 2.33
N LEU A 329 -5.19 -10.45 3.36
CA LEU A 329 -3.84 -10.98 3.59
C LEU A 329 -3.85 -12.48 3.87
N LEU A 330 -4.80 -12.96 4.68
CA LEU A 330 -4.97 -14.38 4.95
C LEU A 330 -5.29 -15.16 3.66
N GLU A 331 -6.19 -14.66 2.82
CA GLU A 331 -6.51 -15.27 1.52
C GLU A 331 -5.26 -15.42 0.63
N ILE A 332 -4.40 -14.39 0.57
CA ILE A 332 -3.13 -14.47 -0.15
C ILE A 332 -2.24 -15.57 0.44
N THR A 333 -2.03 -15.59 1.75
CA THR A 333 -1.17 -16.61 2.38
C THR A 333 -1.73 -18.03 2.25
N ASP A 334 -3.05 -18.20 2.29
CA ASP A 334 -3.71 -19.49 2.08
C ASP A 334 -3.62 -19.95 0.63
N SER A 335 -3.69 -19.03 -0.33
CA SER A 335 -3.52 -19.36 -1.76
C SER A 335 -2.14 -19.96 -2.05
N MET A 336 -1.10 -19.56 -1.30
CA MET A 336 0.26 -20.10 -1.45
C MET A 336 0.33 -21.60 -1.08
N LYS A 337 -0.55 -22.09 -0.20
CA LYS A 337 -0.61 -23.52 0.21
C LYS A 337 -0.92 -24.47 -0.94
N THR A 338 -1.40 -23.95 -2.07
CA THR A 338 -1.63 -24.75 -3.29
C THR A 338 -0.34 -25.37 -3.84
N ASN A 339 0.82 -24.80 -3.52
CA ASN A 339 2.12 -25.38 -3.80
C ASN A 339 2.90 -25.63 -2.50
N GLU A 340 3.05 -26.90 -2.13
CA GLU A 340 3.70 -27.30 -0.86
C GLU A 340 5.17 -26.88 -0.79
N GLU A 341 5.92 -27.02 -1.89
CA GLU A 341 7.34 -26.64 -1.95
C GLU A 341 7.51 -25.13 -1.71
N TYR A 342 6.71 -24.32 -2.42
CA TYR A 342 6.72 -22.87 -2.29
C TYR A 342 6.27 -22.42 -0.91
N TYR A 343 5.11 -22.89 -0.42
CA TYR A 343 4.56 -22.49 0.88
C TYR A 343 5.51 -22.84 2.02
N LYS A 344 6.05 -24.07 2.00
CA LYS A 344 6.96 -24.54 3.04
C LYS A 344 8.26 -23.74 3.04
N GLY A 345 8.83 -23.49 1.87
CA GLY A 345 10.08 -22.76 1.72
C GLY A 345 9.94 -21.27 2.04
N MET A 346 8.92 -20.60 1.50
CA MET A 346 8.72 -19.16 1.62
C MET A 346 8.13 -18.73 2.96
N LEU A 347 7.28 -19.54 3.58
CA LEU A 347 6.62 -19.16 4.83
C LEU A 347 7.00 -20.08 5.98
N VAL A 348 6.66 -21.37 5.94
CA VAL A 348 6.76 -22.25 7.12
C VAL A 348 8.16 -22.29 7.73
N ASP A 349 9.18 -22.65 6.93
CA ASP A 349 10.54 -22.83 7.43
C ASP A 349 11.20 -21.52 7.87
N ARG A 350 10.83 -20.41 7.20
CA ARG A 350 11.33 -19.07 7.50
C ARG A 350 10.69 -18.51 8.76
N ASN A 351 9.37 -18.61 8.86
CA ASN A 351 8.58 -18.13 10.01
C ASN A 351 9.02 -18.78 11.31
N LEU A 352 9.31 -20.08 11.30
CA LEU A 352 9.84 -20.77 12.49
C LEU A 352 11.15 -20.15 12.99
N LYS A 353 12.11 -19.90 12.09
CA LYS A 353 13.40 -19.28 12.42
C LYS A 353 13.27 -17.83 12.85
N MET A 354 12.39 -17.08 12.19
CA MET A 354 12.11 -15.69 12.54
C MET A 354 11.44 -15.58 13.91
N ALA A 355 10.43 -16.42 14.18
CA ALA A 355 9.77 -16.49 15.48
C ALA A 355 10.74 -16.88 16.60
N ASP A 356 11.70 -17.78 16.35
CA ASP A 356 12.76 -18.12 17.31
C ASP A 356 13.66 -16.92 17.64
N LYS A 357 14.05 -16.12 16.63
CA LYS A 357 14.83 -14.89 16.84
C LYS A 357 14.03 -13.84 17.61
N ILE A 358 12.76 -13.62 17.23
CA ILE A 358 11.86 -12.68 17.90
C ILE A 358 11.63 -13.06 19.37
N GLU A 359 11.43 -14.36 19.65
CA GLU A 359 11.36 -14.86 21.03
C GLU A 359 12.68 -14.64 21.79
N GLY A 360 13.82 -14.79 21.12
CA GLY A 360 15.13 -14.42 21.67
C GLY A 360 15.19 -12.95 22.12
N TYR A 361 14.64 -12.03 21.34
CA TYR A 361 14.56 -10.61 21.69
C TYR A 361 13.61 -10.36 22.87
N LEU A 362 12.43 -10.99 22.87
CA LEU A 362 11.46 -10.90 23.97
C LEU A 362 11.99 -11.44 25.30
N THR A 363 12.94 -12.38 25.26
CA THR A 363 13.48 -13.05 26.45
C THR A 363 14.88 -12.61 26.82
N ALA A 364 15.44 -11.63 26.10
CA ALA A 364 16.76 -11.07 26.38
C ALA A 364 16.83 -10.51 27.81
N GLU A 365 18.02 -10.59 28.42
CA GLU A 365 18.27 -10.05 29.77
C GLU A 365 18.33 -8.52 29.77
N ASP A 366 18.81 -7.93 28.67
CA ASP A 366 18.87 -6.48 28.49
C ASP A 366 17.51 -5.97 28.04
N GLU A 367 17.03 -4.91 28.69
CA GLU A 367 15.80 -4.19 28.32
C GLU A 367 16.01 -3.50 26.97
N ALA A 368 15.24 -3.91 25.96
CA ALA A 368 15.26 -3.29 24.64
C ALA A 368 13.95 -3.50 23.89
N ASP A 369 13.60 -2.49 23.10
CA ASP A 369 12.48 -2.46 22.19
C ASP A 369 12.97 -2.60 20.74
N TYR A 370 12.26 -3.44 19.99
CA TYR A 370 12.65 -3.84 18.64
C TYR A 370 11.56 -3.52 17.65
N PHE A 371 11.92 -2.84 16.56
CA PHE A 371 11.05 -2.59 15.42
C PHE A 371 11.39 -3.59 14.31
N ILE A 372 10.58 -4.63 14.13
CA ILE A 372 10.86 -5.74 13.22
C ILE A 372 10.03 -5.59 11.95
N VAL A 373 10.69 -5.33 10.83
CA VAL A 373 10.09 -5.17 9.50
C VAL A 373 10.35 -6.42 8.66
N VAL A 374 9.30 -7.21 8.42
CA VAL A 374 9.33 -8.36 7.51
C VAL A 374 8.06 -8.40 6.67
N GLY A 375 8.09 -9.04 5.51
CA GLY A 375 6.98 -9.07 4.55
C GLY A 375 5.67 -9.49 5.21
N ALA A 376 4.58 -8.78 4.91
CA ALA A 376 3.29 -8.96 5.58
C ALA A 376 2.80 -10.43 5.60
N ALA A 377 3.07 -11.18 4.52
CA ALA A 377 2.72 -12.60 4.41
C ALA A 377 3.34 -13.48 5.50
N HIS A 378 4.45 -13.07 6.12
CA HIS A 378 5.08 -13.81 7.22
C HIS A 378 4.27 -13.79 8.52
N TYR A 379 3.34 -12.86 8.68
CA TYR A 379 2.58 -12.71 9.92
C TYR A 379 1.24 -13.43 9.93
N ALA A 380 0.62 -13.62 8.77
CA ALA A 380 -0.74 -14.15 8.66
C ALA A 380 -0.80 -15.69 8.53
N GLY A 381 -1.95 -16.26 8.90
CA GLY A 381 -2.25 -17.68 8.77
C GLY A 381 -1.73 -18.57 9.91
N GLU A 382 -2.06 -19.86 9.82
CA GLU A 382 -1.73 -20.86 10.85
C GLU A 382 -0.22 -21.03 11.10
N ASP A 383 0.59 -20.86 10.05
CA ASP A 383 2.06 -20.93 10.13
C ASP A 383 2.70 -19.52 10.22
N GLY A 384 1.89 -18.47 10.40
CA GLY A 384 2.34 -17.08 10.53
C GLY A 384 3.00 -16.77 11.88
N ILE A 385 3.92 -15.82 11.90
CA ILE A 385 4.68 -15.43 13.11
C ILE A 385 3.74 -15.01 14.26
N VAL A 386 2.64 -14.30 13.98
CA VAL A 386 1.67 -13.89 15.01
C VAL A 386 1.10 -15.13 15.71
N LYS A 387 0.65 -16.11 14.92
CA LYS A 387 0.09 -17.36 15.42
C LYS A 387 1.14 -18.19 16.18
N LEU A 388 2.35 -18.28 15.66
CA LEU A 388 3.47 -18.98 16.30
C LEU A 388 3.80 -18.40 17.68
N LEU A 389 3.81 -17.07 17.82
CA LEU A 389 4.05 -16.40 19.11
C LEU A 389 2.87 -16.60 20.08
N GLN A 390 1.63 -16.53 19.59
CA GLN A 390 0.44 -16.83 20.40
C GLN A 390 0.46 -18.26 20.94
N ASP A 391 0.85 -19.23 20.12
CA ASP A 391 0.96 -20.64 20.52
C ASP A 391 2.09 -20.89 21.54
N ARG A 392 3.11 -20.02 21.54
CA ARG A 392 4.16 -19.98 22.58
C ARG A 392 3.72 -19.28 23.87
N GLY A 393 2.51 -18.72 23.91
CA GLY A 393 1.91 -18.11 25.10
C GLY A 393 2.07 -16.59 25.19
N TYR A 394 2.55 -15.92 24.15
CA TYR A 394 2.61 -14.46 24.11
C TYR A 394 1.26 -13.86 23.72
N THR A 395 0.97 -12.66 24.26
CA THR A 395 -0.17 -11.86 23.78
C THR A 395 0.33 -10.93 22.69
N VAL A 396 -0.19 -11.11 21.48
CA VAL A 396 0.11 -10.28 20.32
C VAL A 396 -1.09 -9.39 20.03
N THR A 397 -0.89 -8.07 20.02
CA THR A 397 -1.96 -7.06 19.90
C THR A 397 -1.80 -6.28 18.60
N ARG A 398 -2.83 -6.23 17.75
CA ARG A 398 -2.86 -5.33 16.58
C ARG A 398 -2.92 -3.87 17.06
N LYS A 399 -2.12 -3.00 16.45
CA LYS A 399 -2.05 -1.56 16.75
C LYS A 399 -2.74 -0.69 15.72
#